data_AF-A0A371K2P5-F1
#
_entry.id   AF-A0A371K2P5-F1
#
_cell.length_a   1.000
_cell.length_b   1.000
_cell.length_c   1.000
_cell.angle_alpha   90.00
_cell.angle_beta   90.00
_cell.angle_gamma   90.00
#
_symmetry.space_group_name_H-M   'P 1'
#
loop_
_entity.id
_entity.type
_entity.pdbx_description
1 polymer ?
#
loop_
_entity_poly.entity_id
_entity_poly.type
_entity_poly.pdbx_seq_one_letter_code
_entity_poly.pdbx_strand_id
1 'polypeptide(L)'
;MNPPRHPGARAASRRRPARPSRRAQLRAARLLPGELAWYVTGRFYLSDDNELADYGYFLHLAGIDAPLFADDMSAAQAHFTFAARPFAARKVHNGELQLGLDPVGEFSLYLQREPAAHFDDPASFAQGECIATLRRTGLVVGTTVEEGKGKHRTAVLASNVFSAWLLESRPFEFGGRRYDLAEILGAGVTQFGTAAGTPADAPAGYQLAIPFTGSALALGPR
;
A
#
# COMPACT_ATOMS: atom_id res chain seq x y z
N MET A 1 -64.63 37.14 26.95
CA MET A 1 -63.73 37.60 25.87
C MET A 1 -62.79 36.43 25.57
N ASN A 2 -62.99 35.71 24.47
CA ASN A 2 -62.20 34.53 24.11
C ASN A 2 -61.08 34.93 23.13
N PRO A 3 -59.84 34.43 23.27
CA PRO A 3 -58.79 34.72 22.31
C PRO A 3 -58.96 33.91 21.01
N PRO A 4 -58.42 34.38 19.88
CA PRO A 4 -58.61 33.75 18.58
C PRO A 4 -57.77 32.48 18.43
N ARG A 5 -58.36 31.44 17.82
CA ARG A 5 -57.68 30.21 17.44
C ARG A 5 -56.80 30.46 16.21
N HIS A 6 -55.49 30.27 16.34
CA HIS A 6 -54.58 30.25 15.20
C HIS A 6 -54.70 28.91 14.42
N PRO A 7 -54.81 28.95 13.08
CA PRO A 7 -54.78 27.75 12.26
C PRO A 7 -53.34 27.36 11.89
N GLY A 8 -53.02 26.09 12.13
CA GLY A 8 -52.17 25.30 11.24
C GLY A 8 -50.66 25.57 11.22
N ALA A 9 -49.93 25.07 12.20
CA ALA A 9 -48.54 24.67 11.98
C ALA A 9 -48.51 23.19 11.57
N ARG A 10 -48.54 22.93 10.25
CA ARG A 10 -48.21 21.59 9.72
C ARG A 10 -46.73 21.34 10.01
N ALA A 11 -46.45 20.41 10.91
CA ALA A 11 -45.10 19.91 11.15
C ALA A 11 -44.52 19.40 9.82
N ALA A 12 -43.46 20.07 9.34
CA ALA A 12 -42.68 19.57 8.23
C ALA A 12 -42.04 18.25 8.67
N SER A 13 -42.54 17.13 8.14
CA SER A 13 -41.91 15.84 8.37
C SER A 13 -40.51 15.90 7.74
N ARG A 14 -39.49 15.94 8.59
CA ARG A 14 -38.10 15.76 8.16
C ARG A 14 -38.01 14.37 7.56
N ARG A 15 -38.09 14.29 6.22
CA ARG A 15 -37.81 13.05 5.49
C ARG A 15 -36.41 12.61 5.87
N ARG A 16 -36.32 11.52 6.64
CA ARG A 16 -35.07 10.84 6.92
C ARG A 16 -34.41 10.54 5.57
N PRO A 17 -33.13 10.89 5.36
CA PRO A 17 -32.44 10.54 4.12
C PRO A 17 -32.51 9.02 3.95
N ALA A 18 -32.93 8.59 2.76
CA ALA A 18 -33.06 7.18 2.45
C ALA A 18 -31.68 6.51 2.63
N ARG A 19 -31.64 5.46 3.44
CA ARG A 19 -30.42 4.68 3.63
C ARG A 19 -30.03 4.10 2.26
N PRO A 20 -28.79 4.29 1.78
CA PRO A 20 -28.40 3.79 0.47
C PRO A 20 -28.64 2.28 0.39
N SER A 21 -29.11 1.81 -0.77
CA SER A 21 -29.39 0.39 -0.97
C SER A 21 -28.13 -0.45 -0.78
N ARG A 22 -28.29 -1.71 -0.37
CA ARG A 22 -27.17 -2.67 -0.24
C ARG A 22 -26.33 -2.76 -1.52
N ARG A 23 -26.96 -2.64 -2.69
CA ARG A 23 -26.29 -2.63 -4.00
C ARG A 23 -25.49 -1.36 -4.26
N ALA A 24 -25.94 -0.21 -3.76
CA ALA A 24 -25.17 1.05 -3.82
C ALA A 24 -23.99 1.03 -2.84
N GLN A 25 -24.17 0.44 -1.66
CA GLN A 25 -23.09 0.24 -0.69
C GLN A 25 -22.02 -0.72 -1.22
N LEU A 26 -22.41 -1.84 -1.85
CA LEU A 26 -21.48 -2.77 -2.49
C LEU A 26 -20.74 -2.15 -3.68
N ARG A 27 -21.38 -1.25 -4.43
CA ARG A 27 -20.71 -0.48 -5.49
C ARG A 27 -19.72 0.56 -4.94
N ALA A 28 -19.99 1.15 -3.78
CA ALA A 28 -19.08 2.08 -3.13
C ALA A 28 -17.88 1.38 -2.45
N ALA A 29 -18.00 0.09 -2.13
CA ALA A 29 -16.96 -0.69 -1.48
C ALA A 29 -15.88 -1.21 -2.44
N ARG A 30 -16.19 -1.29 -3.74
CA ARG A 30 -15.27 -1.76 -4.79
C ARG A 30 -14.69 -0.59 -5.56
N LEU A 31 -13.37 -0.61 -5.76
CA LEU A 31 -12.71 0.38 -6.59
C LEU A 31 -13.00 0.17 -8.08
N LEU A 32 -13.26 1.29 -8.76
CA LEU A 32 -13.27 1.39 -10.21
C LEU A 32 -11.82 1.40 -10.74
N PRO A 33 -11.58 0.98 -12.00
CA PRO A 33 -10.26 1.08 -12.61
C PRO A 33 -9.72 2.52 -12.51
N GLY A 34 -8.48 2.66 -12.06
CA GLY A 34 -7.81 3.96 -11.92
C GLY A 34 -8.13 4.73 -10.64
N GLU A 35 -9.00 4.22 -9.75
CA GLU A 35 -9.17 4.80 -8.42
C GLU A 35 -8.00 4.46 -7.50
N LEU A 36 -7.68 5.38 -6.59
CA LEU A 36 -6.63 5.19 -5.58
C LEU A 36 -6.96 3.99 -4.69
N ALA A 37 -6.05 3.03 -4.67
CA ALA A 37 -6.14 1.82 -3.84
C ALA A 37 -5.40 1.99 -2.52
N TRP A 38 -4.19 2.57 -2.53
CA TRP A 38 -3.41 2.75 -1.32
C TRP A 38 -2.32 3.81 -1.42
N TYR A 39 -1.86 4.24 -0.25
CA TYR A 39 -0.56 4.85 -0.02
C TYR A 39 0.24 3.96 0.93
N VAL A 40 1.52 3.76 0.62
CA VAL A 40 2.44 2.96 1.45
C VAL A 40 3.74 3.71 1.67
N THR A 41 4.45 3.33 2.73
CA THR A 41 5.85 3.69 2.94
C THR A 41 6.62 2.47 3.41
N GLY A 42 7.91 2.43 3.14
CA GLY A 42 8.73 1.26 3.43
C GLY A 42 10.21 1.49 3.18
N ARG A 43 10.97 0.40 3.15
CA ARG A 43 12.38 0.40 2.76
C ARG A 43 12.65 -0.71 1.74
N PHE A 44 13.45 -0.38 0.74
CA PHE A 44 14.13 -1.37 -0.10
C PHE A 44 15.39 -1.80 0.62
N TYR A 45 15.59 -3.11 0.75
CA TYR A 45 16.75 -3.69 1.39
C TYR A 45 17.60 -4.43 0.37
N LEU A 46 18.92 -4.35 0.52
CA LEU A 46 19.88 -5.24 -0.14
C LEU A 46 20.54 -6.10 0.95
N SER A 47 20.31 -7.40 0.93
CA SER A 47 20.92 -8.34 1.88
C SER A 47 22.40 -8.53 1.59
N ASP A 48 23.14 -9.08 2.56
CA ASP A 48 24.54 -9.48 2.38
C ASP A 48 24.73 -10.53 1.27
N ASP A 49 23.68 -11.31 0.98
CA ASP A 49 23.63 -12.28 -0.12
C ASP A 49 23.28 -11.66 -1.49
N ASN A 50 23.20 -10.32 -1.57
CA ASN A 50 22.82 -9.54 -2.75
C ASN A 50 21.39 -9.78 -3.25
N GLU A 51 20.47 -10.13 -2.35
CA GLU A 51 19.04 -10.18 -2.65
C GLU A 51 18.36 -8.85 -2.28
N LEU A 52 17.42 -8.44 -3.11
CA LEU A 52 16.56 -7.29 -2.87
C LEU A 52 15.22 -7.74 -2.30
N ALA A 53 14.72 -6.99 -1.32
CA ALA A 53 13.36 -7.15 -0.82
C ALA A 53 12.82 -5.78 -0.38
N ASP A 54 11.50 -5.63 -0.42
CA ASP A 54 10.80 -4.46 0.10
C ASP A 54 9.80 -4.83 1.19
N TYR A 55 9.86 -4.06 2.27
CA TYR A 55 9.00 -4.21 3.44
C TYR A 55 8.47 -2.85 3.87
N GLY A 56 7.26 -2.82 4.39
CA GLY A 56 6.66 -1.58 4.84
C GLY A 56 5.21 -1.72 5.27
N TYR A 57 4.53 -0.58 5.33
CA TYR A 57 3.18 -0.48 5.86
C TYR A 57 2.31 0.51 5.10
N PHE A 58 1.00 0.38 5.28
CA PHE A 58 -0.01 1.19 4.62
C PHE A 58 -0.27 2.47 5.41
N LEU A 59 -0.12 3.61 4.73
CA LEU A 59 -0.57 4.93 5.20
C LEU A 59 -2.05 5.14 4.89
N HIS A 60 -2.53 4.50 3.83
CA HIS A 60 -3.91 4.46 3.41
C HIS A 60 -4.18 3.14 2.69
N LEU A 61 -5.34 2.53 2.94
CA LEU A 61 -5.84 1.37 2.22
C LEU A 61 -7.33 1.56 1.98
N ALA A 62 -7.71 1.73 0.72
CA ALA A 62 -9.09 2.03 0.36
C ALA A 62 -10.04 0.92 0.79
N GLY A 63 -11.28 1.27 1.13
CA GLY A 63 -12.31 0.33 1.57
C GLY A 63 -12.19 -0.14 3.03
N ILE A 64 -11.11 0.21 3.74
CA ILE A 64 -10.95 -0.06 5.17
C ILE A 64 -11.37 1.17 5.98
N ASP A 65 -12.51 1.07 6.66
CA ASP A 65 -13.13 2.17 7.43
C ASP A 65 -12.72 2.15 8.93
N ALA A 66 -11.60 1.52 9.25
CA ALA A 66 -11.08 1.39 10.61
C ALA A 66 -9.69 2.04 10.73
N PRO A 67 -9.25 2.45 11.94
CA PRO A 67 -7.90 3.00 12.11
C PRO A 67 -6.83 2.03 11.61
N LEU A 68 -5.94 2.48 10.74
CA LEU A 68 -4.82 1.68 10.22
C LEU A 68 -3.66 1.58 11.23
N PHE A 69 -3.69 2.41 12.27
CA PHE A 69 -2.67 2.50 13.31
C PHE A 69 -3.31 2.36 14.68
N ALA A 70 -2.63 1.68 15.59
CA ALA A 70 -3.05 1.56 16.98
C ALA A 70 -2.92 2.88 17.76
N ASP A 71 -1.87 3.67 17.45
CA ASP A 71 -1.65 5.01 18.01
C ASP A 71 -1.04 5.97 16.96
N ASP A 72 0.28 6.15 16.97
CA ASP A 72 0.97 7.03 16.03
C ASP A 72 1.14 6.42 14.63
N MET A 73 1.36 7.27 13.62
CA MET A 73 1.61 6.81 12.25
C MET A 73 3.05 6.30 12.07
N SER A 74 3.34 5.16 12.68
CA SER A 74 4.65 4.50 12.67
C SER A 74 4.56 3.03 12.23
N ALA A 75 5.69 2.45 11.84
CA ALA A 75 5.76 1.02 11.51
C ALA A 75 5.32 0.14 12.70
N ALA A 76 5.73 0.51 13.91
CA ALA A 76 5.44 -0.24 15.13
C ALA A 76 3.96 -0.25 15.48
N GLN A 77 3.18 0.73 15.02
CA GLN A 77 1.74 0.83 15.29
C GLN A 77 0.86 0.42 14.09
N ALA A 78 1.44 0.08 12.94
CA ALA A 78 0.70 -0.20 11.73
C ALA A 78 0.03 -1.59 11.75
N HIS A 79 -1.29 -1.63 11.56
CA HIS A 79 -2.06 -2.87 11.44
C HIS A 79 -1.93 -3.55 10.08
N PHE A 80 -1.58 -2.82 9.03
CA PHE A 80 -1.46 -3.38 7.69
C PHE A 80 -0.03 -3.19 7.19
N THR A 81 0.62 -4.30 6.88
CA THR A 81 2.00 -4.36 6.41
C THR A 81 2.11 -5.12 5.10
N PHE A 82 3.23 -4.99 4.41
CA PHE A 82 3.55 -5.80 3.25
C PHE A 82 5.01 -6.27 3.30
N ALA A 83 5.24 -7.38 2.61
CA ALA A 83 6.57 -7.94 2.42
C ALA A 83 6.68 -8.57 1.03
N ALA A 84 7.71 -8.21 0.29
CA ALA A 84 8.08 -8.90 -0.94
C ALA A 84 8.91 -10.15 -0.65
N ARG A 85 8.77 -11.16 -1.50
CA ARG A 85 9.74 -12.25 -1.53
C ARG A 85 11.07 -11.73 -2.07
N PRO A 86 12.21 -12.09 -1.46
CA PRO A 86 13.53 -11.70 -1.95
C PRO A 86 13.74 -12.07 -3.43
N PHE A 87 14.45 -11.20 -4.15
CA PHE A 87 14.74 -11.38 -5.58
C PHE A 87 16.09 -10.76 -5.97
N ALA A 88 16.69 -11.27 -7.05
CA ALA A 88 17.89 -10.68 -7.63
C ALA A 88 17.54 -9.80 -8.84
N ALA A 89 17.85 -8.51 -8.78
CA ALA A 89 17.67 -7.60 -9.91
C ALA A 89 18.90 -7.57 -10.83
N ARG A 90 18.67 -7.31 -12.12
CA ARG A 90 19.73 -6.99 -13.07
C ARG A 90 19.86 -5.48 -13.19
N LYS A 91 21.07 -4.98 -13.48
CA LYS A 91 21.33 -3.56 -13.69
C LYS A 91 21.67 -3.28 -15.14
N VAL A 92 21.12 -2.20 -15.68
CA VAL A 92 21.48 -1.63 -16.99
C VAL A 92 21.83 -0.17 -16.80
N HIS A 93 22.91 0.28 -17.42
CA HIS A 93 23.33 1.68 -17.37
C HIS A 93 23.07 2.35 -18.72
N ASN A 94 22.50 3.55 -18.70
CA ASN A 94 22.33 4.41 -19.87
C ASN A 94 22.71 5.85 -19.50
N GLY A 95 24.00 6.18 -19.62
CA GLY A 95 24.53 7.47 -19.20
C GLY A 95 24.45 7.67 -17.68
N GLU A 96 23.71 8.69 -17.23
CA GLU A 96 23.44 9.00 -15.82
C GLU A 96 22.19 8.31 -15.27
N LEU A 97 21.55 7.46 -16.09
CA LEU A 97 20.44 6.61 -15.66
C LEU A 97 20.96 5.22 -15.33
N GLN A 98 20.67 4.76 -14.12
CA GLN A 98 20.76 3.36 -13.75
C GLN A 98 19.35 2.76 -13.74
N LEU A 99 19.18 1.65 -14.46
CA LEU A 99 17.94 0.90 -14.54
C LEU A 99 18.08 -0.40 -13.74
N GLY A 100 17.24 -0.58 -12.73
CA GLY A 100 17.03 -1.86 -12.06
C GLY A 100 15.94 -2.65 -12.77
N LEU A 101 16.26 -3.88 -13.16
CA LEU A 101 15.35 -4.80 -13.84
C LEU A 101 14.99 -5.92 -12.87
N ASP A 102 13.86 -5.77 -12.19
CA ASP A 102 13.41 -6.74 -11.21
C ASP A 102 12.60 -7.83 -11.91
N PRO A 103 12.85 -9.11 -11.60
CA PRO A 103 12.06 -10.19 -12.17
C PRO A 103 10.60 -10.13 -11.68
N VAL A 104 9.76 -10.91 -12.35
CA VAL A 104 8.41 -11.19 -11.86
C VAL A 104 8.53 -11.82 -10.47
N GLY A 105 8.00 -11.12 -9.48
CA GLY A 105 8.04 -11.50 -8.08
C GLY A 105 6.67 -11.37 -7.42
N GLU A 106 6.58 -11.90 -6.21
CA GLU A 106 5.38 -11.87 -5.37
C GLU A 106 5.62 -11.02 -4.13
N PHE A 107 4.57 -10.37 -3.68
CA PHE A 107 4.53 -9.71 -2.37
C PHE A 107 3.18 -9.98 -1.72
N SER A 108 3.19 -10.02 -0.39
CA SER A 108 2.02 -10.33 0.40
C SER A 108 1.68 -9.17 1.33
N LEU A 109 0.40 -9.06 1.66
CA LEU A 109 -0.16 -8.09 2.60
C LEU A 109 -0.54 -8.84 3.87
N TYR A 110 -0.24 -8.24 5.01
CA TYR A 110 -0.41 -8.85 6.32
C TYR A 110 -1.23 -7.95 7.25
N LEU A 111 -2.09 -8.58 8.04
CA LEU A 111 -2.81 -7.95 9.15
C LEU A 111 -2.06 -8.23 10.46
N GLN A 112 -1.54 -7.18 11.08
CA GLN A 112 -0.92 -7.18 12.40
C GLN A 112 -1.99 -6.86 13.44
N ARG A 113 -2.49 -7.88 14.15
CA ARG A 113 -3.51 -7.66 15.21
C ARG A 113 -2.92 -6.91 16.40
N GLU A 114 -1.68 -7.20 16.72
CA GLU A 114 -0.85 -6.52 17.70
C GLU A 114 0.36 -5.96 16.94
N PRO A 115 0.29 -4.70 16.46
CA PRO A 115 1.37 -4.10 15.70
C PRO A 115 2.70 -4.09 16.45
N ALA A 116 3.75 -4.54 15.78
CA ALA A 116 5.12 -4.55 16.31
C ALA A 116 6.18 -4.53 15.19
N ALA A 117 5.80 -4.14 13.96
CA ALA A 117 6.72 -4.16 12.83
C ALA A 117 7.82 -3.09 13.01
N HIS A 118 9.05 -3.42 12.62
CA HIS A 118 10.21 -2.57 12.82
C HIS A 118 11.17 -2.64 11.65
N PHE A 119 11.71 -1.50 11.21
CA PHE A 119 12.65 -1.47 10.08
C PHE A 119 14.01 -2.09 10.39
N ASP A 120 14.35 -2.27 11.67
CA ASP A 120 15.55 -2.99 12.08
C ASP A 120 15.37 -4.52 12.11
N ASP A 121 14.12 -4.99 12.00
CA ASP A 121 13.77 -6.40 11.78
C ASP A 121 12.81 -6.50 10.59
N PRO A 122 13.31 -6.49 9.34
CA PRO A 122 12.44 -6.45 8.15
C PRO A 122 11.46 -7.63 8.06
N ALA A 123 11.81 -8.79 8.65
CA ALA A 123 10.93 -9.95 8.69
C ALA A 123 9.68 -9.72 9.54
N SER A 124 9.72 -8.79 10.51
CA SER A 124 8.57 -8.43 11.36
C SER A 124 7.34 -7.97 10.58
N PHE A 125 7.53 -7.35 9.40
CA PHE A 125 6.44 -6.93 8.52
C PHE A 125 5.62 -8.09 7.96
N ALA A 126 6.12 -9.33 8.02
CA ALA A 126 5.46 -10.54 7.55
C ALA A 126 4.95 -11.47 8.68
N GLN A 127 5.03 -11.05 9.95
CA GLN A 127 4.67 -11.90 11.10
C GLN A 127 3.16 -12.00 11.36
N GLY A 128 2.35 -11.13 10.75
CA GLY A 128 0.89 -11.11 10.91
C GLY A 128 0.13 -12.16 10.09
N GLU A 129 -1.20 -12.04 10.07
CA GLU A 129 -2.08 -12.84 9.24
C GLU A 129 -1.92 -12.43 7.76
N CYS A 130 -1.46 -13.32 6.89
CA CYS A 130 -1.41 -13.04 5.44
C CYS A 130 -2.83 -12.96 4.86
N ILE A 131 -3.23 -11.76 4.42
CA ILE A 131 -4.59 -11.45 3.94
C ILE A 131 -4.69 -11.37 2.42
N ALA A 132 -3.57 -11.14 1.72
CA ALA A 132 -3.52 -11.19 0.26
C ALA A 132 -2.11 -11.46 -0.26
N THR A 133 -2.03 -12.02 -1.46
CA THR A 133 -0.79 -12.18 -2.22
C THR A 133 -0.98 -11.62 -3.61
N LEU A 134 -0.04 -10.78 -4.05
CA LEU A 134 0.00 -10.18 -5.37
C LEU A 134 1.26 -10.61 -6.12
N ARG A 135 1.17 -10.64 -7.44
CA ARG A 135 2.29 -10.97 -8.33
C ARG A 135 2.46 -9.91 -9.40
N ARG A 136 3.68 -9.39 -9.54
CA ARG A 136 4.04 -8.44 -10.59
C ARG A 136 3.70 -9.04 -11.96
N THR A 137 3.05 -8.27 -12.84
CA THR A 137 2.59 -8.77 -14.15
C THR A 137 3.72 -8.94 -15.16
N GLY A 138 4.89 -8.38 -14.87
CA GLY A 138 6.06 -8.41 -15.72
C GLY A 138 7.31 -7.92 -15.00
N LEU A 139 8.36 -7.68 -15.79
CA LEU A 139 9.58 -7.03 -15.33
C LEU A 139 9.27 -5.63 -14.79
N VAL A 140 9.83 -5.27 -13.64
CA VAL A 140 9.77 -3.90 -13.12
C VAL A 140 11.03 -3.17 -13.51
N VAL A 141 10.87 -1.98 -14.07
CA VAL A 141 12.00 -1.09 -14.37
C VAL A 141 12.01 0.03 -13.34
N GLY A 142 12.95 -0.06 -12.40
CA GLY A 142 13.31 1.05 -11.53
C GLY A 142 14.29 1.96 -12.26
N THR A 143 14.05 3.26 -12.26
CA THR A 143 14.97 4.26 -12.82
C THR A 143 15.56 5.06 -11.67
N THR A 144 16.88 5.02 -11.54
CA THR A 144 17.65 5.87 -10.63
C THR A 144 18.33 6.96 -11.43
N VAL A 145 18.11 8.21 -11.05
CA VAL A 145 18.83 9.37 -11.56
C VAL A 145 20.03 9.60 -10.66
N GLU A 146 21.22 9.61 -11.25
CA GLU A 146 22.48 9.88 -10.56
C GLU A 146 22.98 11.29 -10.89
N GLU A 147 23.60 11.95 -9.91
CA GLU A 147 24.36 13.19 -10.08
C GLU A 147 25.84 12.94 -9.81
N GLY A 148 26.71 13.57 -10.59
CA GLY A 148 28.17 13.48 -10.45
C GLY A 148 28.87 13.05 -11.73
N LYS A 149 30.17 12.76 -11.65
CA LYS A 149 30.98 12.27 -12.77
C LYS A 149 31.88 11.11 -12.34
N GLY A 150 32.05 10.13 -13.22
CA GLY A 150 32.95 9.00 -13.00
C GLY A 150 32.52 8.16 -11.80
N LYS A 151 33.44 7.91 -10.86
CA LYS A 151 33.19 7.09 -9.67
C LYS A 151 32.45 7.81 -8.54
N HIS A 152 32.22 9.12 -8.68
CA HIS A 152 31.58 9.96 -7.65
C HIS A 152 30.12 10.25 -7.99
N ARG A 153 29.39 9.23 -8.44
CA ARG A 153 27.96 9.34 -8.70
C ARG A 153 27.17 9.08 -7.43
N THR A 154 26.13 9.88 -7.21
CA THR A 154 25.24 9.76 -6.06
C THR A 154 23.80 9.72 -6.56
N ALA A 155 23.02 8.78 -6.03
CA ALA A 155 21.61 8.69 -6.35
C ALA A 155 20.87 9.93 -5.83
N VAL A 156 20.13 10.62 -6.71
CA VAL A 156 19.31 11.78 -6.35
C VAL A 156 17.87 11.34 -6.07
N LEU A 157 17.35 10.47 -6.95
CA LEU A 157 15.99 9.99 -6.92
C LEU A 157 15.94 8.63 -7.61
N ALA A 158 15.13 7.71 -7.10
CA ALA A 158 14.71 6.54 -7.85
C ALA A 158 13.20 6.43 -7.91
N SER A 159 12.67 5.99 -9.06
CA SER A 159 11.24 5.76 -9.24
C SER A 159 10.97 4.45 -9.97
N ASN A 160 9.84 3.81 -9.69
CA ASN A 160 9.39 2.65 -10.44
C ASN A 160 7.88 2.72 -10.71
N VAL A 161 7.45 1.96 -11.71
CA VAL A 161 6.04 1.68 -11.95
C VAL A 161 5.89 0.20 -12.30
N PHE A 162 4.90 -0.45 -11.71
CA PHE A 162 4.56 -1.82 -12.06
C PHE A 162 3.10 -2.13 -11.81
N SER A 163 2.56 -3.09 -12.55
CA SER A 163 1.27 -3.68 -12.23
C SER A 163 1.47 -5.01 -11.51
N ALA A 164 0.53 -5.37 -10.64
CA ALA A 164 0.51 -6.66 -9.97
C ALA A 164 -0.91 -7.21 -9.90
N TRP A 165 -1.08 -8.49 -10.26
CA TRP A 165 -2.33 -9.20 -10.11
C TRP A 165 -2.52 -9.66 -8.68
N LEU A 166 -3.72 -9.48 -8.14
CA LEU A 166 -4.14 -10.14 -6.92
C LEU A 166 -4.29 -11.63 -7.23
N LEU A 167 -3.45 -12.47 -6.63
CA LEU A 167 -3.52 -13.92 -6.78
C LEU A 167 -4.51 -14.50 -5.77
N GLU A 168 -4.27 -14.19 -4.51
CA GLU A 168 -5.02 -14.71 -3.37
C GLU A 168 -5.53 -13.56 -2.49
N SER A 169 -6.71 -13.75 -1.92
CA SER A 169 -7.29 -12.89 -0.89
C SER A 169 -8.04 -13.76 0.11
N ARG A 170 -7.87 -13.45 1.39
CA ARG A 170 -8.54 -14.13 2.49
C ARG A 170 -9.42 -13.12 3.22
N PRO A 171 -10.72 -13.38 3.42
CA PRO A 171 -11.55 -12.49 4.21
C PRO A 171 -11.04 -12.41 5.66
N PHE A 172 -11.03 -11.21 6.23
CA PHE A 172 -10.55 -10.96 7.60
C PHE A 172 -11.48 -10.03 8.37
N GLU A 173 -11.48 -10.15 9.70
CA GLU A 173 -12.21 -9.25 10.60
C GLU A 173 -11.26 -8.20 11.17
N PHE A 174 -11.64 -6.93 11.05
CA PHE A 174 -10.91 -5.79 11.58
C PHE A 174 -11.86 -4.64 11.96
N GLY A 175 -11.63 -3.93 13.06
CA GLY A 175 -12.50 -2.82 13.48
C GLY A 175 -14.00 -3.17 13.59
N GLY A 176 -14.32 -4.42 13.96
CA GLY A 176 -15.70 -4.92 14.05
C GLY A 176 -16.41 -5.17 12.72
N ARG A 177 -15.68 -5.23 11.60
CA ARG A 177 -16.22 -5.50 10.26
C ARG A 177 -15.37 -6.56 9.53
N ARG A 178 -16.04 -7.30 8.66
CA ARG A 178 -15.41 -8.21 7.71
C ARG A 178 -15.00 -7.48 6.44
N TYR A 179 -13.79 -7.74 5.96
CA TYR A 179 -13.23 -7.22 4.72
C TYR A 179 -12.68 -8.35 3.85
N ASP A 180 -12.58 -8.11 2.54
CA ASP A 180 -11.89 -8.96 1.59
C ASP A 180 -11.25 -8.08 0.51
N LEU A 181 -9.93 -8.20 0.33
CA LEU A 181 -9.19 -7.39 -0.63
C LEU A 181 -9.55 -7.70 -2.10
N ALA A 182 -10.09 -8.88 -2.40
CA ALA A 182 -10.61 -9.19 -3.73
C ALA A 182 -11.90 -8.41 -4.04
N GLU A 183 -12.73 -8.12 -3.03
CA GLU A 183 -13.92 -7.29 -3.18
C GLU A 183 -13.55 -5.80 -3.36
N ILE A 184 -12.46 -5.36 -2.72
CA ILE A 184 -11.99 -3.97 -2.74
C ILE A 184 -11.16 -3.68 -4.01
N LEU A 185 -10.08 -4.43 -4.23
CA LEU A 185 -9.06 -4.17 -5.26
C LEU A 185 -9.39 -4.77 -6.63
N GLY A 186 -10.30 -5.75 -6.68
CA GLY A 186 -10.62 -6.48 -7.90
C GLY A 186 -9.43 -7.31 -8.41
N ALA A 187 -8.95 -7.01 -9.62
CA ALA A 187 -7.90 -7.77 -10.30
C ALA A 187 -6.49 -7.52 -9.74
N GLY A 188 -6.28 -6.44 -8.98
CA GLY A 188 -4.98 -6.04 -8.47
C GLY A 188 -4.74 -4.56 -8.67
N VAL A 189 -3.48 -4.16 -8.78
CA VAL A 189 -3.08 -2.75 -8.77
C VAL A 189 -2.02 -2.40 -9.82
N THR A 190 -1.92 -1.11 -10.13
CA THR A 190 -0.71 -0.49 -10.68
C THR A 190 -0.11 0.44 -9.64
N GLN A 191 1.13 0.18 -9.25
CA GLN A 191 1.86 0.90 -8.23
C GLN A 191 2.93 1.80 -8.83
N PHE A 192 3.06 2.99 -8.26
CA PHE A 192 4.10 3.98 -8.51
C PHE A 192 4.92 4.13 -7.23
N GLY A 193 6.23 3.97 -7.32
CA GLY A 193 7.15 4.10 -6.19
C GLY A 193 8.13 5.25 -6.39
N THR A 194 8.51 5.90 -5.29
CA THR A 194 9.62 6.87 -5.22
C THR A 194 10.50 6.55 -4.02
N ALA A 195 11.79 6.32 -4.25
CA ALA A 195 12.78 6.06 -3.21
C ALA A 195 13.65 7.31 -2.98
N ALA A 196 14.10 7.46 -1.74
CA ALA A 196 15.03 8.51 -1.34
C ALA A 196 16.41 8.32 -2.02
N GLY A 197 17.12 9.43 -2.27
CA GLY A 197 18.52 9.38 -2.73
C GLY A 197 19.51 9.01 -1.62
N THR A 198 19.14 9.23 -0.36
CA THR A 198 19.98 8.95 0.81
C THR A 198 19.52 7.67 1.51
N PRO A 199 20.42 6.70 1.77
CA PRO A 199 20.09 5.52 2.56
C PRO A 199 19.76 5.86 4.01
N ALA A 200 18.96 5.02 4.65
CA ALA A 200 18.86 4.95 6.10
C ALA A 200 19.91 3.98 6.65
N ASP A 201 20.03 3.92 7.98
CA ASP A 201 20.83 2.90 8.65
C ASP A 201 20.32 1.50 8.28
N ALA A 202 21.24 0.67 7.80
CA ALA A 202 20.94 -0.72 7.46
C ALA A 202 21.06 -1.60 8.72
N PRO A 203 20.06 -2.46 9.00
CA PRO A 203 20.15 -3.41 10.10
C PRO A 203 21.14 -4.54 9.79
N ALA A 204 21.44 -5.35 10.81
CA ALA A 204 22.30 -6.52 10.66
C ALA A 204 21.78 -7.48 9.56
N GLY A 205 22.69 -8.01 8.73
CA GLY A 205 22.36 -8.87 7.58
C GLY A 205 22.04 -8.11 6.29
N TYR A 206 22.12 -6.77 6.31
CA TYR A 206 21.82 -5.92 5.16
C TYR A 206 22.94 -4.92 4.90
N GLN A 207 23.25 -4.74 3.62
CA GLN A 207 24.24 -3.78 3.12
C GLN A 207 23.63 -2.40 2.89
N LEU A 208 22.33 -2.34 2.62
CA LEU A 208 21.64 -1.12 2.23
C LEU A 208 20.17 -1.15 2.64
N ALA A 209 19.66 0.00 3.09
CA ALA A 209 18.25 0.23 3.31
C ALA A 209 17.86 1.61 2.75
N ILE A 210 16.98 1.65 1.74
CA ILE A 210 16.55 2.90 1.09
C ILE A 210 15.06 3.14 1.39
N PRO A 211 14.72 4.22 2.13
CA PRO A 211 13.32 4.61 2.34
C PRO A 211 12.59 4.91 1.02
N PHE A 212 11.32 4.55 0.96
CA PHE A 212 10.47 4.86 -0.19
C PHE A 212 9.03 5.16 0.22
N THR A 213 8.31 5.83 -0.68
CA THR A 213 6.86 5.95 -0.66
C THR A 213 6.27 5.33 -1.92
N GLY A 214 5.05 4.82 -1.82
CA GLY A 214 4.33 4.24 -2.94
C GLY A 214 2.86 4.65 -2.95
N SER A 215 2.30 4.76 -4.14
CA SER A 215 0.86 4.91 -4.36
C SER A 215 0.41 3.88 -5.38
N ALA A 216 -0.83 3.41 -5.27
CA ALA A 216 -1.35 2.48 -6.25
C ALA A 216 -2.78 2.79 -6.66
N LEU A 217 -3.08 2.44 -7.91
CA LEU A 217 -4.39 2.52 -8.51
C LEU A 217 -4.95 1.12 -8.75
N ALA A 218 -6.24 0.93 -8.56
CA ALA A 218 -6.89 -0.35 -8.87
C ALA A 218 -6.85 -0.65 -10.37
N LEU A 219 -6.57 -1.90 -10.75
CA LEU A 219 -6.65 -2.36 -12.14
C LEU A 219 -8.11 -2.45 -12.64
N GLY A 220 -9.06 -2.57 -11.72
CA GLY A 220 -10.46 -2.79 -12.03
C GLY A 220 -10.91 -4.23 -11.78
N PRO A 221 -12.03 -4.65 -12.38
CA PRO A 221 -12.60 -5.95 -12.10
C PRO A 221 -11.73 -7.11 -12.60
N ARG A 222 -11.76 -8.23 -11.85
CA ARG A 222 -11.34 -9.54 -12.38
C ARG A 222 -12.28 -9.99 -13.49
#